data_AF-A0A453GY48-F1
#
_entry.id   AF-A0A453GY48-F1
#
_cell.length_a   1.000
_cell.length_b   1.000
_cell.length_c   1.000
_cell.angle_alpha   90.00
_cell.angle_beta   90.00
_cell.angle_gamma   90.00
#
_symmetry.space_group_name_H-M   'P 1'
#
loop_
_entity.id
_entity.type
_entity.pdbx_description
1 polymer ?
#
loop_
_entity_poly.entity_id
_entity_poly.type
_entity_poly.pdbx_seq_one_letter_code
_entity_poly.pdbx_strand_id
1 'polypeptide(L)'
;MLPWIFSRKGASGFSWASTADQVTAGISAAGLTAIVTGASSGIGAETARVLAARGAHVVMAVRNLAAAETVRQAVLAETPGASVEVMELDLSSLASVRKFAADFAARGLPLNILINNAGVMATPFSLSKDGIEMQFATNHVGHFLLTHLLLETMKKTSHESNVEGRIVNVSSEGHRFAYKEGIRFAKLNDEEEYVISVQTLCFPLPFT
;
A
#
# COMPACT_ATOMS: atom_id res chain seq x y z
N MET A 1 -19.57 15.97 26.28
CA MET A 1 -20.39 14.86 25.76
C MET A 1 -21.01 15.31 24.44
N LEU A 2 -20.28 15.22 23.33
CA LEU A 2 -20.76 15.58 21.98
C LEU A 2 -20.38 14.54 20.89
N PRO A 3 -20.61 13.21 21.09
CA PRO A 3 -20.12 12.22 20.11
C PRO A 3 -20.97 12.15 18.83
N TRP A 4 -22.18 12.73 18.85
CA TRP A 4 -23.22 12.43 17.85
C TRP A 4 -23.17 13.28 16.58
N ILE A 5 -22.54 14.47 16.63
CA ILE A 5 -22.58 15.43 15.50
C ILE A 5 -21.55 15.11 14.41
N PHE A 6 -20.52 14.31 14.69
CA PHE A 6 -19.44 14.00 13.74
C PHE A 6 -19.34 12.53 13.33
N SER A 7 -20.20 11.64 13.84
CA SER A 7 -20.20 10.21 13.48
C SER A 7 -21.26 9.89 12.43
N ARG A 8 -21.27 10.64 11.34
CA ARG A 8 -22.17 10.32 10.22
C ARG A 8 -21.58 9.14 9.46
N LYS A 9 -22.24 7.99 9.56
CA LYS A 9 -21.90 6.79 8.79
C LYS A 9 -22.05 7.08 7.29
N GLY A 10 -21.06 6.68 6.50
CA GLY A 10 -21.12 6.78 5.04
C GLY A 10 -22.00 5.67 4.43
N ALA A 11 -22.01 5.59 3.10
CA ALA A 11 -22.77 4.57 2.36
C ALA A 11 -22.36 3.12 2.73
N SER A 12 -21.14 2.92 3.22
CA SER A 12 -20.66 1.63 3.72
C SER A 12 -21.21 1.23 5.10
N GLY A 13 -21.93 2.13 5.80
CA GLY A 13 -22.37 1.92 7.18
C GLY A 13 -21.29 2.15 8.25
N PHE A 14 -20.07 2.51 7.83
CA PHE A 14 -18.93 2.83 8.70
C PHE A 14 -18.61 4.33 8.69
N SER A 15 -17.89 4.81 9.69
CA SER A 15 -17.38 6.18 9.78
C SER A 15 -15.89 6.19 10.10
N TRP A 16 -15.26 7.36 10.14
CA TRP A 16 -13.87 7.52 10.56
C TRP A 16 -13.60 7.01 11.99
N ALA A 17 -14.64 6.87 12.81
CA ALA A 17 -14.55 6.34 14.17
C ALA A 17 -14.67 4.80 14.22
N SER A 18 -14.97 4.14 13.10
CA SER A 18 -15.03 2.68 13.03
C SER A 18 -13.63 2.09 13.05
N THR A 19 -13.41 1.06 13.88
CA THR A 19 -12.13 0.35 13.90
C THR A 19 -12.04 -0.63 12.74
N ALA A 20 -10.83 -0.99 12.33
CA ALA A 20 -10.63 -1.99 11.29
C ALA A 20 -11.23 -3.36 11.69
N ASP A 21 -11.26 -3.70 12.98
CA ASP A 21 -11.97 -4.88 13.48
C ASP A 21 -13.47 -4.82 13.26
N GLN A 22 -14.10 -3.68 13.54
CA GLN A 22 -15.54 -3.50 13.29
C GLN A 22 -15.87 -3.59 11.80
N VAL A 23 -15.02 -3.01 10.95
CA VAL A 23 -15.21 -3.02 9.49
C VAL A 23 -15.09 -4.44 8.92
N THR A 24 -14.24 -5.27 9.52
CA THR A 24 -13.97 -6.64 9.05
C THR A 24 -14.69 -7.72 9.84
N ALA A 25 -15.63 -7.35 10.70
CA ALA A 25 -16.38 -8.31 11.52
C ALA A 25 -17.16 -9.29 10.63
N GLY A 26 -16.97 -10.59 10.85
CA GLY A 26 -17.62 -11.66 10.08
C GLY A 26 -17.02 -11.91 8.69
N ILE A 27 -15.95 -11.22 8.30
CA ILE A 27 -15.25 -11.44 7.03
C ILE A 27 -14.06 -12.39 7.26
N SER A 28 -13.93 -13.41 6.41
CA SER A 28 -12.76 -14.29 6.38
C SER A 28 -11.87 -13.94 5.19
N ALA A 29 -10.56 -13.93 5.42
CA ALA A 29 -9.52 -13.84 4.39
C ALA A 29 -8.68 -15.12 4.34
N ALA A 30 -9.16 -16.22 4.93
CA ALA A 30 -8.48 -17.50 4.94
C ALA A 30 -8.21 -17.99 3.51
N GLY A 31 -6.98 -18.46 3.28
CA GLY A 31 -6.55 -18.95 1.96
C GLY A 31 -6.19 -17.84 0.96
N LEU A 32 -6.29 -16.56 1.34
CA LEU A 32 -5.86 -15.44 0.50
C LEU A 32 -4.45 -15.00 0.87
N THR A 33 -3.68 -14.58 -0.13
CA THR A 33 -2.39 -13.91 0.07
C THR A 33 -2.51 -12.43 -0.22
N ALA A 34 -1.98 -11.60 0.67
CA ALA A 34 -1.97 -10.15 0.57
C ALA A 34 -0.55 -9.59 0.66
N ILE A 35 -0.20 -8.67 -0.24
CA ILE A 35 0.98 -7.81 -0.11
C ILE A 35 0.52 -6.43 0.36
N VAL A 36 1.11 -5.94 1.46
CA VAL A 36 0.85 -4.59 1.99
C VAL A 36 2.15 -3.79 1.96
N THR A 37 2.20 -2.78 1.11
CA THR A 37 3.36 -1.87 1.04
C THR A 37 3.32 -0.88 2.21
N GLY A 38 4.49 -0.56 2.79
CA GLY A 38 4.57 0.40 3.89
C GLY A 38 3.94 -0.11 5.19
N ALA A 39 3.91 -1.43 5.40
CA ALA A 39 3.29 -2.07 6.56
C ALA A 39 4.09 -1.93 7.88
N SER A 40 5.16 -1.13 7.92
CA SER A 40 5.99 -0.95 9.13
C SER A 40 5.40 0.03 10.14
N SER A 41 4.33 0.77 9.80
CA SER A 41 3.66 1.70 10.70
C SER A 41 2.28 2.13 10.17
N GLY A 42 1.52 2.87 10.99
CA GLY A 42 0.31 3.57 10.59
C GLY A 42 -0.76 2.68 9.94
N ILE A 43 -1.38 3.19 8.87
CA ILE A 43 -2.46 2.51 8.13
C ILE A 43 -1.99 1.16 7.57
N GLY A 44 -0.76 1.08 7.08
CA GLY A 44 -0.20 -0.16 6.54
C GLY A 44 -0.04 -1.24 7.60
N ALA A 45 0.48 -0.89 8.77
CA ALA A 45 0.62 -1.83 9.90
C ALA A 45 -0.73 -2.35 10.38
N GLU A 46 -1.71 -1.47 10.53
CA GLU A 46 -3.07 -1.87 10.93
C GLU A 46 -3.77 -2.73 9.87
N THR A 47 -3.57 -2.41 8.59
CA THR A 47 -4.08 -3.22 7.47
C THR A 47 -3.47 -4.63 7.50
N ALA A 48 -2.15 -4.73 7.69
CA ALA A 48 -1.47 -6.02 7.81
C ALA A 48 -1.96 -6.82 9.02
N ARG A 49 -2.10 -6.17 10.18
CA ARG A 49 -2.63 -6.79 11.41
C ARG A 49 -4.00 -7.39 11.18
N VAL A 50 -4.95 -6.63 10.64
CA VAL A 50 -6.33 -7.10 10.49
C VAL A 50 -6.46 -8.16 9.40
N LEU A 51 -5.75 -8.04 8.27
CA LEU A 51 -5.74 -9.10 7.25
C LEU A 51 -5.23 -10.42 7.83
N ALA A 52 -4.16 -10.37 8.62
CA ALA A 52 -3.60 -11.53 9.30
C ALA A 52 -4.59 -12.10 10.34
N ALA A 53 -5.25 -11.25 11.13
CA ALA A 53 -6.29 -11.64 12.09
C ALA A 53 -7.53 -12.25 11.42
N ARG A 54 -7.76 -12.01 10.13
CA ARG A 54 -8.81 -12.66 9.32
C ARG A 54 -8.30 -13.87 8.54
N GLY A 55 -7.07 -14.31 8.77
CA GLY A 55 -6.51 -15.56 8.24
C GLY A 55 -5.79 -15.44 6.89
N ALA A 56 -5.55 -14.24 6.39
CA ALA A 56 -4.72 -14.06 5.19
C ALA A 56 -3.25 -14.41 5.48
N HIS A 57 -2.55 -14.88 4.45
CA HIS A 57 -1.09 -14.84 4.42
C HIS A 57 -0.64 -13.43 4.02
N VAL A 58 0.01 -12.72 4.94
CA VAL A 58 0.37 -11.31 4.75
C VAL A 58 1.88 -11.16 4.52
N VAL A 59 2.23 -10.59 3.38
CA VAL A 59 3.59 -10.13 3.07
C VAL A 59 3.68 -8.63 3.34
N MET A 60 4.39 -8.28 4.41
CA MET A 60 4.71 -6.90 4.77
C MET A 60 5.87 -6.41 3.91
N ALA A 61 5.57 -5.65 2.87
CA ALA A 61 6.56 -5.12 1.93
C ALA A 61 7.04 -3.73 2.40
N VAL A 62 8.27 -3.65 2.91
CA VAL A 62 8.77 -2.48 3.65
C VAL A 62 10.23 -2.18 3.37
N ARG A 63 10.62 -0.92 3.53
CA ARG A 63 12.02 -0.50 3.44
C ARG A 63 12.79 -0.77 4.74
N ASN A 64 12.17 -0.58 5.90
CA ASN A 64 12.81 -0.81 7.21
C ASN A 64 12.36 -2.15 7.78
N LEU A 65 13.18 -3.17 7.58
CA LEU A 65 12.91 -4.54 8.04
C LEU A 65 12.80 -4.65 9.56
N ALA A 66 13.64 -3.94 10.32
CA ALA A 66 13.64 -4.00 11.78
C ALA A 66 12.33 -3.45 12.38
N ALA A 67 11.84 -2.32 11.83
CA ALA A 67 10.56 -1.75 12.25
C ALA A 67 9.38 -2.68 11.90
N ALA A 68 9.39 -3.25 10.69
CA ALA A 68 8.35 -4.20 10.29
C ALA A 68 8.39 -5.49 11.09
N GLU A 69 9.57 -5.95 11.50
CA GLU A 69 9.70 -7.13 12.36
C GLU A 69 9.09 -6.89 13.73
N THR A 70 9.24 -5.69 14.31
CA THR A 70 8.57 -5.32 15.56
C THR A 70 7.05 -5.36 15.40
N VAL A 71 6.52 -4.83 14.29
CA VAL A 71 5.08 -4.90 13.98
C VAL A 71 4.64 -6.35 13.80
N ARG A 72 5.37 -7.16 13.03
CA ARG A 72 5.08 -8.59 12.84
C ARG A 72 5.00 -9.33 14.17
N GLN A 73 5.93 -9.10 15.09
CA GLN A 73 5.90 -9.73 16.42
C GLN A 73 4.68 -9.29 17.23
N ALA A 74 4.27 -8.02 17.16
CA ALA A 74 3.04 -7.56 17.79
C ALA A 74 1.79 -8.26 17.21
N VAL A 75 1.71 -8.41 15.87
CA VAL A 75 0.61 -9.14 15.21
C VAL A 75 0.56 -10.60 15.66
N LEU A 76 1.70 -11.27 15.74
CA LEU A 76 1.78 -12.67 16.17
C LEU A 76 1.43 -12.86 17.65
N ALA A 77 1.75 -11.88 18.50
CA ALA A 77 1.38 -11.89 19.91
C ALA A 77 -0.14 -11.73 20.10
N GLU A 78 -0.78 -10.89 19.29
CA GLU A 78 -2.23 -10.65 19.33
C GLU A 78 -3.03 -11.79 18.68
N THR A 79 -2.54 -12.32 17.56
CA THR A 79 -3.15 -13.44 16.83
C THR A 79 -2.13 -14.59 16.69
N PRO A 80 -2.01 -15.45 17.71
CA PRO A 80 -1.17 -16.63 17.63
C PRO A 80 -1.54 -17.50 16.43
N GLY A 81 -0.55 -17.85 15.61
CA GLY A 81 -0.74 -18.64 14.39
C GLY A 81 -1.10 -17.84 13.13
N ALA A 82 -1.18 -16.51 13.22
CA ALA A 82 -1.27 -15.65 12.04
C ALA A 82 -0.09 -15.89 11.08
N SER A 83 -0.36 -15.84 9.77
CA SER A 83 0.65 -16.06 8.74
C SER A 83 1.15 -14.72 8.21
N VAL A 84 2.27 -14.24 8.75
CA VAL A 84 2.84 -12.94 8.42
C VAL A 84 4.34 -13.06 8.20
N GLU A 85 4.81 -12.50 7.09
CA GLU A 85 6.23 -12.39 6.76
C GLU A 85 6.62 -10.99 6.31
N VAL A 86 7.91 -10.69 6.40
CA VAL A 86 8.47 -9.39 6.03
C VAL A 86 9.37 -9.55 4.82
N MET A 87 9.21 -8.68 3.83
CA MET A 87 10.05 -8.64 2.63
C MET A 87 10.51 -7.21 2.36
N GLU A 88 11.77 -7.07 1.95
CA GLU A 88 12.35 -5.76 1.66
C GLU A 88 11.79 -5.19 0.35
N LEU A 89 11.25 -3.97 0.43
CA LEU A 89 10.80 -3.19 -0.71
C LEU A 89 11.08 -1.71 -0.48
N ASP A 90 11.96 -1.14 -1.31
CA ASP A 90 12.19 0.29 -1.42
C ASP A 90 11.58 0.80 -2.73
N LEU A 91 10.41 1.42 -2.63
CA LEU A 91 9.68 1.96 -3.79
C LEU A 91 10.38 3.15 -4.45
N SER A 92 11.36 3.78 -3.78
CA SER A 92 12.22 4.81 -4.36
C SER A 92 13.38 4.23 -5.18
N SER A 93 13.39 2.93 -5.44
CA SER A 93 14.40 2.24 -6.23
C SER A 93 13.75 1.22 -7.16
N LEU A 94 13.74 1.48 -8.47
CA LEU A 94 13.13 0.58 -9.45
C LEU A 94 13.83 -0.79 -9.47
N ALA A 95 15.13 -0.82 -9.18
CA ALA A 95 15.86 -2.07 -8.97
C ALA A 95 15.35 -2.86 -7.77
N SER A 96 15.03 -2.19 -6.65
CA SER A 96 14.43 -2.85 -5.48
C SER A 96 13.04 -3.40 -5.80
N VAL A 97 12.21 -2.64 -6.51
CA VAL A 97 10.87 -3.09 -6.94
C VAL A 97 10.95 -4.34 -7.82
N ARG A 98 11.86 -4.37 -8.79
CA ARG A 98 12.08 -5.54 -9.65
C ARG A 98 12.56 -6.75 -8.86
N LYS A 99 13.50 -6.54 -7.92
CA LYS A 99 14.01 -7.60 -7.05
C LYS A 99 12.89 -8.18 -6.18
N PHE A 100 12.10 -7.33 -5.52
CA PHE A 100 10.97 -7.78 -4.71
C PHE A 100 9.98 -8.62 -5.51
N ALA A 101 9.59 -8.15 -6.71
CA ALA A 101 8.63 -8.87 -7.54
C ALA A 101 9.19 -10.22 -8.02
N ALA A 102 10.47 -10.28 -8.40
CA ALA A 102 11.14 -11.52 -8.77
C ALA A 102 11.24 -12.50 -7.59
N ASP A 103 11.65 -12.02 -6.42
CA ASP A 103 11.76 -12.83 -5.19
C ASP A 103 10.40 -13.36 -4.74
N PHE A 104 9.33 -12.56 -4.85
CA PHE A 104 7.98 -13.00 -4.53
C PHE A 104 7.51 -14.06 -5.53
N ALA A 105 7.68 -13.83 -6.84
CA ALA A 105 7.31 -14.78 -7.88
C ALA A 105 8.07 -16.12 -7.75
N ALA A 106 9.35 -16.08 -7.37
CA ALA A 106 10.18 -17.27 -7.17
C ALA A 106 9.67 -18.18 -6.05
N ARG A 107 8.86 -17.66 -5.11
CA ARG A 107 8.25 -18.47 -4.03
C ARG A 107 7.06 -19.29 -4.51
N GLY A 108 6.51 -18.99 -5.70
CA GLY A 108 5.33 -19.67 -6.23
C GLY A 108 4.06 -19.47 -5.39
N LEU A 109 4.01 -18.43 -4.56
CA LEU A 109 2.83 -18.10 -3.75
C LEU A 109 1.74 -17.47 -4.62
N PRO A 110 0.45 -17.74 -4.33
CA PRO A 110 -0.64 -16.99 -4.94
C PRO A 110 -0.61 -15.52 -4.48
N LEU A 111 -1.23 -14.63 -5.24
CA LEU A 111 -1.44 -13.23 -4.85
C LEU A 111 -2.87 -12.80 -5.17
N ASN A 112 -3.65 -12.54 -4.13
CA ASN A 112 -5.06 -12.14 -4.25
C ASN A 112 -5.22 -10.63 -4.03
N ILE A 113 -4.46 -10.05 -3.11
CA ILE A 113 -4.64 -8.67 -2.66
C ILE A 113 -3.31 -7.91 -2.73
N LEU A 114 -3.29 -6.79 -3.44
CA LEU A 114 -2.18 -5.84 -3.44
C LEU A 114 -2.66 -4.50 -2.85
N ILE A 115 -2.10 -4.11 -1.72
CA ILE A 115 -2.36 -2.81 -1.09
C ILE A 115 -1.15 -1.90 -1.32
N ASN A 116 -1.31 -0.97 -2.27
CA ASN A 116 -0.40 0.13 -2.54
C ASN A 116 -0.67 1.25 -1.52
N ASN A 117 -0.09 1.11 -0.33
CA ASN A 117 -0.28 1.98 0.83
C ASN A 117 0.95 2.85 1.15
N ALA A 118 2.16 2.41 0.81
CA ALA A 118 3.35 3.18 1.16
C ALA A 118 3.28 4.59 0.58
N GLY A 119 3.87 5.55 1.29
CA GLY A 119 3.95 6.90 0.78
C GLY A 119 4.82 7.78 1.64
N VAL A 120 5.42 8.79 1.02
CA VAL A 120 6.11 9.90 1.68
C VAL A 120 5.42 11.21 1.34
N MET A 121 5.47 12.15 2.27
CA MET A 121 4.83 13.45 2.12
C MET A 121 5.65 14.50 2.84
N ALA A 122 5.61 15.73 2.32
CA ALA A 122 6.23 16.89 2.93
C ALA A 122 7.74 16.73 3.18
N THR A 123 8.42 15.98 2.31
CA THR A 123 9.88 15.82 2.35
C THR A 123 10.56 17.02 1.67
N PRO A 124 11.80 17.38 2.04
CA PRO A 124 12.61 18.25 1.21
C PRO A 124 12.79 17.68 -0.21
N PHE A 125 13.09 18.55 -1.18
CA PHE A 125 13.42 18.09 -2.53
C PHE A 125 14.58 17.11 -2.47
N SER A 126 14.43 15.98 -3.16
CA SER A 126 15.48 15.00 -3.34
C SER A 126 15.13 14.12 -4.53
N LEU A 127 16.16 13.53 -5.14
CA LEU A 127 16.00 12.55 -6.19
C LEU A 127 16.15 11.15 -5.63
N SER A 128 15.33 10.23 -6.14
CA SER A 128 15.51 8.79 -5.97
C SER A 128 16.79 8.30 -6.66
N LYS A 129 17.14 7.03 -6.43
CA LYS A 129 18.30 6.39 -7.08
C LYS A 129 18.19 6.37 -8.60
N ASP A 130 16.97 6.43 -9.12
CA ASP A 130 16.65 6.43 -10.54
C ASP A 130 16.51 7.84 -11.13
N GLY A 131 16.86 8.89 -10.38
CA GLY A 131 16.83 10.28 -10.86
C GLY A 131 15.42 10.86 -10.99
N ILE A 132 14.44 10.32 -10.27
CA ILE A 132 13.05 10.80 -10.22
C ILE A 132 12.82 11.49 -8.88
N GLU A 133 12.11 12.61 -8.85
CA GLU A 133 11.68 13.28 -7.61
C GLU A 133 11.10 12.27 -6.60
N MET A 134 11.56 12.37 -5.35
CA MET A 134 11.38 11.35 -4.32
C MET A 134 9.92 10.97 -4.02
N GLN A 135 9.02 11.96 -3.92
CA GLN A 135 7.61 11.69 -3.67
C GLN A 135 6.97 11.00 -4.87
N PHE A 136 7.23 11.46 -6.09
CA PHE A 136 6.70 10.86 -7.31
C PHE A 136 7.25 9.45 -7.55
N ALA A 137 8.55 9.24 -7.31
CA ALA A 137 9.19 7.94 -7.37
C ALA A 137 8.51 6.94 -6.42
N THR A 138 8.36 7.33 -5.15
CA THR A 138 7.83 6.43 -4.10
C THR A 138 6.32 6.23 -4.23
N ASN A 139 5.57 7.32 -4.34
CA ASN A 139 4.11 7.28 -4.23
C ASN A 139 3.46 6.81 -5.54
N HIS A 140 4.10 7.02 -6.69
CA HIS A 140 3.53 6.73 -8.00
C HIS A 140 4.31 5.69 -8.80
N VAL A 141 5.54 6.01 -9.23
CA VAL A 141 6.29 5.18 -10.19
C VAL A 141 6.60 3.80 -9.59
N GLY A 142 7.03 3.74 -8.33
CA GLY A 142 7.30 2.50 -7.61
C GLY A 142 6.08 1.59 -7.54
N HIS A 143 4.92 2.12 -7.12
CA HIS A 143 3.68 1.34 -7.06
C HIS A 143 3.18 0.90 -8.43
N PHE A 144 3.28 1.77 -9.44
CA PHE A 144 2.92 1.42 -10.81
C PHE A 144 3.76 0.24 -11.30
N LEU A 145 5.08 0.32 -11.16
CA LEU A 145 5.98 -0.75 -11.57
C LEU A 145 5.71 -2.04 -10.78
N LEU A 146 5.54 -1.94 -9.46
CA LEU A 146 5.23 -3.09 -8.60
C LEU A 146 3.96 -3.80 -9.07
N THR A 147 2.89 -3.03 -9.29
CA THR A 147 1.60 -3.55 -9.75
C THR A 147 1.74 -4.22 -11.11
N HIS A 148 2.42 -3.57 -12.05
CA HIS A 148 2.66 -4.10 -13.39
C HIS A 148 3.40 -5.45 -13.34
N LEU A 149 4.45 -5.56 -12.52
CA LEU A 149 5.26 -6.77 -12.40
C LEU A 149 4.51 -7.92 -11.71
N LEU A 150 3.60 -7.63 -10.78
CA LEU A 150 2.83 -8.64 -10.04
C LEU A 150 1.52 -9.04 -10.74
N LEU A 151 1.12 -8.31 -11.79
CA LEU A 151 -0.19 -8.47 -12.43
C LEU A 151 -0.42 -9.88 -12.99
N GLU A 152 0.60 -10.48 -13.61
CA GLU A 152 0.48 -11.84 -14.15
C GLU A 152 0.31 -12.89 -13.04
N THR A 153 1.00 -12.72 -11.90
CA THR A 153 0.81 -13.59 -10.72
C THR A 153 -0.62 -13.48 -10.18
N MET A 154 -1.19 -12.27 -10.13
CA MET A 154 -2.57 -12.06 -9.71
C MET A 154 -3.58 -12.67 -10.68
N LYS A 155 -3.39 -12.50 -12.00
CA LYS A 155 -4.24 -13.13 -13.02
C LYS A 155 -4.21 -14.65 -12.90
N LYS A 156 -3.00 -15.23 -12.84
CA LYS A 156 -2.81 -16.68 -12.65
C LYS A 156 -3.54 -17.17 -11.40
N THR A 157 -3.31 -16.50 -10.27
CA THR A 157 -3.98 -16.82 -9.00
C THR A 157 -5.50 -16.80 -9.16
N SER A 158 -6.03 -15.78 -9.83
CA SER A 158 -7.47 -15.63 -10.02
C SER A 158 -8.06 -16.74 -10.89
N HIS A 159 -7.38 -17.10 -11.99
CA HIS A 159 -7.78 -18.22 -12.84
C HIS A 159 -7.72 -19.58 -12.12
N GLU A 160 -6.69 -19.82 -11.32
CA GLU A 160 -6.49 -21.11 -10.64
C GLU A 160 -7.41 -21.29 -9.42
N SER A 161 -7.69 -20.22 -8.69
CA SER A 161 -8.50 -20.26 -7.47
C SER A 161 -9.99 -19.92 -7.69
N ASN A 162 -10.35 -19.37 -8.85
CA ASN A 162 -11.67 -18.79 -9.12
C ASN A 162 -12.06 -17.69 -8.10
N VAL A 163 -11.06 -16.97 -7.58
CA VAL A 163 -11.23 -15.81 -6.68
C VAL A 163 -10.70 -14.57 -7.38
N GLU A 164 -11.48 -13.51 -7.46
CA GLU A 164 -11.04 -12.26 -8.09
C GLU A 164 -9.91 -11.58 -7.31
N GLY A 165 -8.92 -11.07 -8.04
CA GLY A 165 -7.86 -10.25 -7.46
C GLY A 165 -8.31 -8.81 -7.13
N ARG A 166 -7.71 -8.21 -6.11
CA ARG A 166 -7.96 -6.81 -5.73
C ARG A 166 -6.66 -6.02 -5.61
N ILE A 167 -6.57 -4.91 -6.35
CA ILE A 167 -5.54 -3.89 -6.18
C ILE A 167 -6.20 -2.69 -5.51
N VAL A 168 -5.66 -2.24 -4.38
CA VAL A 168 -6.14 -1.08 -3.62
C VAL A 168 -5.01 -0.06 -3.58
N ASN A 169 -5.29 1.15 -4.06
CA ASN A 169 -4.37 2.29 -3.96
C ASN A 169 -4.85 3.21 -2.86
N VAL A 170 -4.08 3.33 -1.79
CA VAL A 170 -4.38 4.27 -0.71
C VAL A 170 -3.97 5.66 -1.16
N SER A 171 -4.95 6.54 -1.27
CA SER A 171 -4.75 7.96 -1.57
C SER A 171 -5.11 8.81 -0.34
N SER A 172 -5.10 10.12 -0.50
CA SER A 172 -5.45 11.09 0.53
C SER A 172 -6.22 12.24 -0.11
N GLU A 173 -7.02 12.97 0.67
CA GLU A 173 -7.68 14.20 0.23
C GLU A 173 -6.71 15.22 -0.36
N GLY A 174 -5.41 15.12 -0.04
CA GLY A 174 -4.41 15.97 -0.66
C GLY A 174 -4.29 15.85 -2.18
N HIS A 175 -4.78 14.76 -2.81
CA HIS A 175 -4.79 14.62 -4.28
C HIS A 175 -5.60 15.71 -4.97
N ARG A 176 -6.51 16.37 -4.24
CA ARG A 176 -7.32 17.48 -4.73
C ARG A 176 -6.53 18.79 -4.89
N PHE A 177 -5.32 18.86 -4.31
CA PHE A 177 -4.42 20.01 -4.44
C PHE A 177 -3.40 19.85 -5.57
N ALA A 178 -3.50 18.78 -6.38
CA ALA A 178 -2.66 18.62 -7.57
C ALA A 178 -2.86 19.77 -8.57
N TYR A 179 -1.85 19.99 -9.42
CA TYR A 179 -1.92 20.96 -10.51
C TYR A 179 -3.15 20.72 -11.40
N LYS A 180 -3.84 21.81 -11.77
CA LYS A 180 -5.09 21.75 -12.56
C LYS A 180 -4.86 21.17 -13.95
N GLU A 181 -3.69 21.42 -14.52
CA GLU A 181 -3.22 20.93 -15.81
C GLU A 181 -2.74 19.46 -15.78
N GLY A 182 -2.76 18.81 -14.62
CA GLY A 182 -2.26 17.45 -14.44
C GLY A 182 -0.75 17.39 -14.16
N ILE A 183 -0.13 16.25 -14.47
CA ILE A 183 1.28 16.02 -14.15
C ILE A 183 2.18 16.86 -15.06
N ARG A 184 2.99 17.72 -14.46
CA ARG A 184 3.99 18.54 -15.15
C ARG A 184 5.29 17.75 -15.37
N PHE A 185 5.23 16.69 -16.19
CA PHE A 185 6.36 15.76 -16.40
C PHE A 185 7.68 16.44 -16.75
N ALA A 186 7.65 17.50 -17.57
CA ALA A 186 8.84 18.23 -17.98
C ALA A 186 9.56 18.96 -16.82
N LYS A 187 8.87 19.15 -15.68
CA LYS A 187 9.35 19.90 -14.52
C LYS A 187 9.34 19.05 -13.25
N LEU A 188 9.21 17.74 -13.40
CA LEU A 188 9.07 16.82 -12.28
C LEU A 188 10.26 16.88 -11.32
N ASN A 189 11.45 17.02 -11.88
CA ASN A 189 12.72 17.03 -11.15
C ASN A 189 13.28 18.46 -10.94
N ASP A 190 12.46 19.49 -11.12
CA ASP A 190 12.87 20.88 -10.97
C ASP A 190 12.79 21.29 -9.49
N GLU A 191 13.95 21.55 -8.88
CA GLU A 191 14.06 21.95 -7.48
C GLU A 191 13.47 23.35 -7.22
N GLU A 192 13.61 24.28 -8.17
CA GLU A 192 13.12 25.66 -8.00
C GLU A 192 11.59 25.73 -8.04
N GLU A 193 10.96 24.79 -8.75
CA GLU A 193 9.51 24.65 -8.81
C GLU A 193 8.96 23.60 -7.83
N TYR A 194 9.81 23.02 -6.98
CA TYR A 194 9.38 22.05 -5.98
C TYR A 194 8.58 22.72 -4.85
N VAL A 195 7.31 22.33 -4.73
CA VAL A 195 6.44 22.80 -3.66
C VAL A 195 6.05 21.61 -2.78
N ILE A 196 6.56 21.63 -1.55
CA ILE A 196 6.39 20.62 -0.49
C ILE A 196 4.92 20.18 -0.32
N SER A 197 3.97 21.09 -0.54
CA SER A 197 2.53 20.88 -0.35
C SER A 197 1.71 20.57 -1.61
N VAL A 198 2.26 20.73 -2.83
CA VAL A 198 1.48 20.69 -4.09
C VAL A 198 1.79 19.46 -4.94
N GLN A 199 2.95 18.81 -4.76
CA GLN A 199 3.24 17.52 -5.42
C GLN A 199 2.58 16.31 -4.72
N THR A 200 1.73 16.59 -3.74
CA THR A 200 0.95 15.61 -3.01
C THR A 200 -0.13 15.00 -3.92
N LEU A 201 0.12 13.74 -4.31
CA LEU A 201 -0.83 12.63 -4.34
C LEU A 201 -1.46 12.19 -5.67
N CYS A 202 -1.19 10.90 -5.93
CA CYS A 202 -1.99 9.86 -6.53
C CYS A 202 -3.36 10.26 -7.10
N PHE A 203 -3.38 10.25 -8.43
CA PHE A 203 -4.54 10.30 -9.30
C PHE A 203 -5.48 9.11 -9.11
N PRO A 204 -6.78 9.26 -9.43
CA PRO A 204 -7.62 8.11 -9.75
C PRO A 204 -7.00 7.40 -10.96
N LEU A 205 -6.54 6.17 -10.78
CA LEU A 205 -6.15 5.34 -11.92
C LEU A 205 -7.40 5.11 -12.78
N PRO A 206 -7.39 5.48 -14.06
CA PRO A 206 -8.44 5.05 -14.98
C PRO A 206 -8.15 3.58 -15.31
N PHE A 207 -8.57 2.67 -14.44
CA PHE A 207 -8.78 1.27 -14.84
C PHE A 207 -10.26 1.13 -15.19
N THR A 208 -10.56 1.32 -16.47
CA THR A 208 -11.71 0.67 -17.15
C THR A 208 -11.29 -0.70 -17.62
#